data_AF-A0A498DM33-F1
#
_entry.id   AF-A0A498DM33-F1
#
_cell.length_a   1.000
_cell.length_b   1.000
_cell.length_c   1.000
_cell.angle_alpha   90.00
_cell.angle_beta   90.00
_cell.angle_gamma   90.00
#
_symmetry.space_group_name_H-M   'P 1'
#
loop_
_entity.id
_entity.type
_entity.pdbx_description
1 polymer ?
#
loop_
_entity_poly.entity_id
_entity_poly.type
_entity_poly.pdbx_seq_one_letter_code
_entity_poly.pdbx_strand_id
1 'polypeptide(L)' 'MKYVRAIKLAEVTGLTVAAINAMRYQGKLLKDIHWFKRSARTVWYDYPAVMRYVKGDTQ' A
#
# COMPACT_ATOMS: atom_id res chain seq x y z
N MET A 1 -2.78 -2.63 -13.95
CA MET A 1 -2.48 -2.39 -12.51
C MET A 1 -2.78 -0.93 -12.20
N LYS A 2 -3.47 -0.64 -11.09
CA LYS A 2 -3.84 0.74 -10.69
C LYS A 2 -2.98 1.15 -9.51
N TYR A 3 -2.10 2.14 -9.71
CA TYR A 3 -1.20 2.61 -8.67
C TYR A 3 -1.70 3.89 -8.03
N VAL A 4 -1.64 3.96 -6.71
CA VAL A 4 -2.12 5.10 -5.93
C VAL A 4 -1.14 5.50 -4.84
N ARG A 5 -1.34 6.71 -4.31
CA ARG A 5 -0.59 7.20 -3.14
C ARG A 5 -1.23 6.67 -1.85
N ALA A 6 -0.45 6.67 -0.77
CA ALA A 6 -0.94 6.28 0.56
C ALA A 6 -2.17 7.08 1.00
N ILE A 7 -2.29 8.36 0.59
CA ILE A 7 -3.48 9.19 0.88
C ILE A 7 -4.76 8.55 0.32
N LYS A 8 -4.72 8.06 -0.92
CA LYS A 8 -5.89 7.43 -1.52
C LYS A 8 -6.25 6.11 -0.86
N LEU A 9 -5.25 5.34 -0.44
CA LEU A 9 -5.47 4.13 0.34
C LEU A 9 -6.10 4.45 1.70
N ALA A 10 -5.67 5.53 2.35
CA ALA A 10 -6.24 5.98 3.62
C ALA A 10 -7.74 6.28 3.48
N GLU A 11 -8.12 7.03 2.43
CA GLU A 11 -9.52 7.34 2.13
C GLU A 11 -10.40 6.10 1.96
N VAL A 12 -9.89 5.03 1.32
CA VAL A 12 -10.71 3.86 1.00
C VAL A 12 -10.69 2.76 2.07
N THR A 13 -9.62 2.67 2.85
CA THR A 13 -9.46 1.63 3.88
C THR A 13 -9.90 2.10 5.25
N GLY A 14 -10.08 3.42 5.44
CA GLY A 14 -10.28 4.03 6.75
C GLY A 14 -9.01 4.05 7.62
N LEU A 15 -7.87 3.56 7.09
CA LEU A 15 -6.59 3.61 7.79
C LEU A 15 -5.94 4.98 7.63
N THR A 16 -5.02 5.33 8.54
CA THR A 16 -4.20 6.53 8.37
C THR A 16 -3.05 6.29 7.40
N VAL A 17 -2.54 7.35 6.77
CA VAL A 17 -1.31 7.30 5.96
C VAL A 17 -0.13 6.75 6.78
N ALA A 18 -0.07 7.08 8.07
CA ALA A 18 0.93 6.56 8.99
C ALA A 18 0.82 5.04 9.16
N ALA A 19 -0.39 4.50 9.33
CA ALA A 19 -0.63 3.07 9.43
C ALA A 19 -0.23 2.33 8.14
N ILE A 20 -0.58 2.88 6.97
CA ILE A 20 -0.18 2.31 5.67
C ILE A 20 1.35 2.28 5.51
N ASN A 21 2.03 3.36 5.88
CA ASN A 21 3.49 3.40 5.87
C ASN A 21 4.10 2.46 6.91
N ALA A 22 3.50 2.31 8.09
CA ALA A 22 3.94 1.36 9.10
C ALA A 22 3.85 -0.08 8.60
N MET A 23 2.76 -0.47 7.93
CA MET A 23 2.63 -1.79 7.30
C MET A 23 3.73 -2.04 6.27
N ARG A 24 4.09 -1.01 5.48
CA ARG A 24 5.24 -1.10 4.57
C ARG A 24 6.57 -1.29 5.31
N TYR A 25 6.84 -0.48 6.34
CA TYR A 25 8.11 -0.57 7.08
C TYR A 25 8.24 -1.86 7.89
N GLN A 26 7.12 -2.43 8.35
CA GLN A 26 7.06 -3.72 9.06
C GLN A 26 7.12 -4.92 8.12
N GLY A 27 7.21 -4.73 6.80
CA GLY A 27 7.27 -5.82 5.82
C GLY A 27 5.94 -6.51 5.52
N LYS A 28 4.82 -6.02 6.05
CA LYS A 28 3.47 -6.52 5.74
C LYS A 28 3.08 -6.26 4.29
N LEU A 29 3.48 -5.11 3.77
CA LEU A 29 3.37 -4.78 2.34
C LEU A 29 4.71 -5.05 1.66
N LEU A 30 4.75 -6.10 0.85
CA LEU A 30 5.93 -6.52 0.09
C LEU A 30 6.27 -5.56 -1.06
N LYS A 31 7.56 -5.26 -1.22
CA LYS A 31 8.09 -4.45 -2.33
C LYS A 31 7.87 -5.18 -3.66
N ASP A 32 7.58 -4.42 -4.71
CA ASP A 32 7.30 -4.87 -6.09
C ASP A 32 6.04 -5.74 -6.25
N ILE A 33 5.33 -6.04 -5.14
CA ILE A 33 4.01 -6.67 -5.11
C ILE A 33 2.95 -5.65 -4.69
N HIS A 34 3.11 -5.06 -3.50
CA HIS A 34 2.16 -4.12 -2.92
C HIS A 34 2.58 -2.66 -3.13
N TRP A 35 3.88 -2.40 -3.30
CA TRP A 35 4.39 -1.05 -3.48
C TRP A 35 5.73 -1.04 -4.22
N PHE A 36 6.02 0.07 -4.87
CA PHE A 36 7.33 0.32 -5.47
C PHE A 36 7.71 1.81 -5.32
N LYS A 37 9.00 2.11 -5.53
CA LYS A 37 9.50 3.49 -5.61
C LYS A 37 9.76 3.83 -7.07
N ARG A 38 9.10 4.88 -7.57
CA ARG A 38 9.38 5.43 -8.93
C ARG A 38 10.52 6.45 -8.89
N SER A 39 10.75 7.07 -7.74
CA SER A 39 11.88 7.97 -7.47
C SER A 39 12.27 7.90 -5.99
N ALA A 40 13.39 8.51 -5.61
CA ALA A 40 13.89 8.47 -4.23
C ALA A 40 12.86 8.91 -3.17
N ARG A 41 11.92 9.78 -3.53
CA ARG A 41 10.97 10.42 -2.60
C ARG A 41 9.53 9.94 -2.71
N THR A 42 9.20 9.14 -3.72
CA THR A 42 7.81 8.83 -4.03
C THR A 42 7.56 7.32 -4.08
N VAL A 43 6.73 6.87 -3.12
CA VAL A 43 6.20 5.52 -3.05
C VAL A 43 4.83 5.47 -3.71
N TRP A 44 4.65 4.46 -4.56
CA TRP A 44 3.39 4.10 -5.18
C TRP A 44 2.96 2.74 -4.67
N TYR A 45 1.66 2.59 -4.44
CA TYR A 45 1.07 1.35 -3.94
C TYR A 45 0.19 0.74 -5.03
N ASP A 46 0.29 -0.57 -5.22
CA ASP A 46 -0.64 -1.33 -6.05
C ASP A 46 -1.96 -1.44 -5.30
N TYR A 47 -2.96 -0.72 -5.79
CA TYR A 47 -4.27 -0.63 -5.16
C TYR A 47 -4.94 -2.00 -4.98
N PRO A 48 -5.16 -2.80 -6.03
CA PRO A 48 -5.82 -4.10 -5.86
C PRO A 48 -5.01 -5.06 -4.97
N ALA A 49 -3.69 -5.08 -5.04
CA ALA A 49 -2.89 -5.94 -4.16
C ALA A 49 -3.03 -5.55 -2.68
N VAL A 50 -2.90 -4.26 -2.36
CA VAL A 50 -3.07 -3.78 -0.97
C VAL A 50 -4.49 -4.03 -0.46
N MET A 51 -5.51 -3.84 -1.29
CA MET A 51 -6.90 -4.08 -0.87
C MET A 51 -7.17 -5.56 -0.60
N ARG A 52 -6.60 -6.50 -1.39
CA ARG A 52 -6.71 -7.94 -1.11
C ARG A 52 -6.10 -8.27 0.25
N TYR A 53 -4.89 -7.79 0.51
CA TYR A 53 -4.21 -7.97 1.78
C TYR A 53 -5.03 -7.43 2.97
N VAL A 54 -5.55 -6.19 2.86
CA VAL A 54 -6.32 -5.55 3.94
C VAL A 54 -7.66 -6.25 4.19
N LYS A 55 -8.30 -6.81 3.16
CA LYS A 55 -9.57 -7.54 3.29
C LYS A 55 -9.42 -8.96 3.83
N GLY A 56 -8.19 -9.45 4.04
CA GLY A 56 -7.94 -10.80 4.53
C GLY A 56 -7.99 -11.88 3.45
N ASP A 57 -8.12 -11.50 2.17
CA ASP A 57 -7.89 -12.40 1.04
C ASP A 57 -6.37 -12.58 0.90
N THR A 58 -5.84 -13.41 1.79
CA THR A 58 -4.44 -13.85 1.71
C THR A 58 -4.34 -14.77 0.50
N GLN A 59 -3.33 -14.51 -0.35
CA GLN A 59 -3.05 -15.29 -1.56
C GLN A 59 -2.96 -16.80 -1.31
#